data_AF-A0A9D5V8S0-F1
#
_entry.id   AF-A0A9D5V8S0-F1
#
_cell.length_a   1.000
_cell.length_b   1.000
_cell.length_c   1.000
_cell.angle_alpha   90.00
_cell.angle_beta   90.00
_cell.angle_gamma   90.00
#
_symmetry.space_group_name_H-M   'P 1'
#
loop_
_entity.id
_entity.type
_entity.pdbx_description
1 polymer ?
#
loop_
_entity_poly.entity_id
_entity_poly.type
_entity_poly.pdbx_seq_one_letter_code
_entity_poly.pdbx_strand_id
1 'polypeptide(L)'
;MSAARKFKTVGNRTGLIAKIKIGQKDLGWDDDTYRDVLSLRYDGKTSATQLTYPELEDLLEHLKESGFKPKRKAPTRAGTLKLADGDEERKMRALWISLYHLGVVRDPAEAALVRFAQRVSGGRDRGKQALQWLNINEAQKVIEALKAWAVRDGGVSWEPYRRFIGSGVNDFEAIHQPRARVIEAQWRILLQLGVVYDPRGYNNYAARISGNHAHTHLMALTEDELDKAEEALGAQIRKALATIGYASYPDWKKARAK
;
A
#
# COMPACT_ATOMS: atom_id res chain seq x y z
N MET A 1 43.39 1.00 33.82
CA MET A 1 41.96 0.89 33.44
C MET A 1 41.53 2.19 32.79
N SER A 2 41.40 2.23 31.46
CA SER A 2 40.86 3.38 30.73
C SER A 2 39.84 2.88 29.72
N ALA A 3 38.60 3.33 29.87
CA ALA A 3 37.47 2.91 29.06
C ALA A 3 37.46 3.65 27.72
N ALA A 4 37.68 2.91 26.63
CA ALA A 4 37.48 3.43 25.28
C ALA A 4 35.97 3.67 25.04
N ARG A 5 35.60 4.94 24.91
CA ARG A 5 34.26 5.42 24.56
C ARG A 5 33.92 4.92 23.15
N LYS A 6 32.87 4.10 23.02
CA LYS A 6 32.32 3.66 21.72
C LYS A 6 31.77 4.87 20.96
N PHE A 7 32.32 5.17 19.78
CA PHE A 7 31.77 6.21 18.90
C PHE A 7 30.41 5.78 18.36
N LYS A 8 29.45 6.71 18.45
CA LYS A 8 28.06 6.59 18.00
C LYS A 8 28.01 6.60 16.46
N THR A 9 27.21 5.70 15.90
CA THR A 9 26.99 5.45 14.48
C THR A 9 26.85 6.73 13.63
N VAL A 10 27.65 6.85 12.57
CA VAL A 10 27.55 7.90 11.55
C VAL A 10 26.15 7.88 10.94
N GLY A 11 25.45 9.02 10.95
CA GLY A 11 24.11 9.13 10.38
C GLY A 11 24.08 8.72 8.90
N ASN A 12 22.94 8.19 8.44
CA ASN A 12 22.77 7.61 7.10
C ASN A 12 22.79 8.69 6.00
N ARG A 13 23.99 9.16 5.65
CA ARG A 13 24.29 10.17 4.63
C ARG A 13 23.69 9.80 3.27
N THR A 14 23.84 8.55 2.85
CA THR A 14 23.29 8.04 1.59
C THR A 14 21.76 8.14 1.56
N GLY A 15 21.11 7.88 2.69
CA GLY A 15 19.66 8.05 2.85
C GLY A 15 19.19 9.50 2.75
N LEU A 16 19.97 10.46 3.24
CA LEU A 16 19.65 11.89 3.11
C LEU A 16 19.80 12.36 1.66
N ILE A 17 20.89 12.00 0.99
CA ILE A 17 21.11 12.35 -0.44
C ILE A 17 19.95 11.81 -1.30
N ALA A 18 19.51 10.57 -1.04
CA ALA A 18 18.37 10.00 -1.75
C ALA A 18 17.07 10.81 -1.53
N LYS A 19 16.78 11.23 -0.29
CA LYS A 19 15.61 12.07 0.02
C LYS A 19 15.70 13.44 -0.65
N ILE A 20 16.88 14.05 -0.67
CA ILE A 20 17.11 15.34 -1.33
C ILE A 20 16.86 15.22 -2.84
N LYS A 21 17.33 14.15 -3.49
CA LYS A 21 17.08 13.93 -4.92
C LYS A 21 15.61 13.67 -5.24
N ILE A 22 14.89 13.00 -4.33
CA ILE A 22 13.44 12.85 -4.45
C ILE A 22 12.75 14.21 -4.32
N GLY A 23 13.12 15.02 -3.32
CA GLY A 23 12.50 16.33 -3.12
C GLY A 23 12.84 17.33 -4.22
N GLN A 24 14.06 17.31 -4.78
CA GLN A 24 14.42 18.07 -5.99
C GLN A 24 13.42 17.77 -7.12
N LYS A 25 13.16 16.47 -7.38
CA LYS A 25 12.22 16.04 -8.41
C LYS A 25 10.77 16.43 -8.10
N ASP A 26 10.33 16.29 -6.85
CA ASP A 26 8.96 16.57 -6.41
C ASP A 26 8.62 18.07 -6.50
N LEU A 27 9.62 18.93 -6.23
CA LEU A 27 9.52 20.38 -6.37
C LEU A 27 9.67 20.87 -7.82
N GLY A 28 9.98 19.98 -8.76
CA GLY A 28 10.20 20.34 -10.16
C GLY A 28 11.46 21.17 -10.39
N TRP A 29 12.45 21.12 -9.49
CA TRP A 29 13.71 21.83 -9.67
C TRP A 29 14.56 21.15 -10.73
N ASP A 30 14.90 21.88 -11.79
CA ASP A 30 15.91 21.43 -12.73
C ASP A 30 17.31 21.41 -12.09
N ASP A 31 18.26 20.80 -12.79
CA ASP A 31 19.60 20.60 -12.25
C ASP A 31 20.38 21.92 -12.07
N ASP A 32 20.08 22.95 -12.86
CA ASP A 32 20.73 24.26 -12.75
C ASP A 32 20.21 25.02 -11.53
N THR A 33 18.90 25.09 -11.35
CA THR A 33 18.25 25.62 -10.14
C THR A 33 18.76 24.91 -8.88
N TYR A 34 18.87 23.59 -8.93
CA TYR A 34 19.38 22.80 -7.82
C TYR A 34 20.85 23.11 -7.49
N ARG A 35 21.70 23.29 -8.51
CA ARG A 35 23.12 23.65 -8.33
C ARG A 35 23.27 25.07 -7.80
N ASP A 36 22.45 26.01 -8.24
CA ASP A 36 22.46 27.39 -7.78
C ASP A 36 22.08 27.48 -6.30
N VAL A 37 21.04 26.75 -5.88
CA VAL A 37 20.65 26.65 -4.46
C VAL A 37 21.79 26.07 -3.62
N LEU A 38 22.45 25.01 -4.10
CA LEU A 38 23.60 24.42 -3.38
C LEU A 38 24.78 25.41 -3.28
N SER A 39 25.09 26.09 -4.38
CA SER A 39 26.21 27.02 -4.48
C SER A 39 26.01 28.21 -3.55
N LEU A 40 24.79 28.75 -3.49
CA LEU A 40 24.45 29.90 -2.67
C LEU A 40 24.45 29.57 -1.16
N ARG A 41 24.01 28.37 -0.77
CA ARG A 41 23.86 27.98 0.65
C ARG A 41 25.11 27.36 1.25
N TYR A 42 25.99 26.76 0.45
CA TYR A 42 27.09 25.92 0.95
C TYR A 42 28.44 26.23 0.30
N ASP A 43 28.79 27.51 0.23
CA ASP A 43 30.11 28.00 -0.19
C ASP A 43 30.54 27.49 -1.59
N GLY A 44 29.65 27.56 -2.57
CA GLY A 44 29.97 27.22 -3.96
C GLY A 44 29.94 25.72 -4.30
N LYS A 45 29.50 24.85 -3.37
CA LYS A 45 29.31 23.42 -3.65
C LYS A 45 28.17 23.22 -4.64
N THR A 46 28.32 22.29 -5.58
CA THR A 46 27.34 22.04 -6.66
C THR A 46 26.76 20.63 -6.62
N SER A 47 27.16 19.81 -5.65
CA SER A 47 26.65 18.46 -5.48
C SER A 47 26.37 18.12 -4.02
N ALA A 48 25.24 17.44 -3.76
CA ALA A 48 24.94 16.87 -2.45
C ALA A 48 26.00 15.86 -1.95
N THR A 49 26.81 15.28 -2.84
CA THR A 49 27.93 14.41 -2.43
C THR A 49 29.06 15.19 -1.74
N GLN A 50 29.15 16.51 -1.97
CA GLN A 50 30.15 17.40 -1.37
C GLN A 50 29.70 17.97 -0.01
N LEU A 51 28.40 17.87 0.32
CA LEU A 51 27.84 18.43 1.56
C LEU A 51 28.19 17.59 2.77
N THR A 52 28.44 18.15 3.94
CA THR A 52 28.59 17.40 5.20
C THR A 52 27.24 16.80 5.66
N TYR A 53 27.25 15.92 6.66
CA TYR A 53 26.01 15.36 7.18
C TYR A 53 25.05 16.44 7.75
N PRO A 54 25.52 17.41 8.57
CA PRO A 54 24.69 18.54 8.99
C PRO A 54 24.15 19.38 7.83
N GLU A 55 24.97 19.66 6.81
CA GLU A 55 24.54 20.38 5.60
C GLU A 55 23.47 19.63 4.81
N LEU A 56 23.51 18.29 4.80
CA LEU A 56 22.46 17.47 4.18
C LEU A 56 21.15 17.49 4.98
N GLU A 57 21.21 17.58 6.30
CA GLU A 57 20.01 17.74 7.13
C GLU A 57 19.38 19.12 6.94
N ASP A 58 20.20 20.17 6.92
CA ASP A 58 19.78 21.55 6.64
C ASP A 58 19.17 21.68 5.23
N LEU A 59 19.79 21.09 4.20
CA LEU A 59 19.24 21.07 2.85
C LEU A 59 17.88 20.35 2.80
N LEU A 60 17.76 19.22 3.50
CA LEU A 60 16.51 18.49 3.54
C LEU A 60 15.39 19.30 4.21
N GLU A 61 15.72 20.10 5.24
CA GLU A 61 14.75 21.00 5.87
C GLU A 61 14.31 22.12 4.92
N HIS A 62 15.25 22.72 4.20
CA HIS A 62 14.94 23.73 3.19
C HIS A 62 14.02 23.22 2.08
N LEU A 63 14.21 21.97 1.64
CA LEU A 63 13.31 21.34 0.68
C LEU A 63 11.89 21.24 1.26
N LYS A 64 11.73 20.93 2.56
CA LYS A 64 10.41 20.86 3.21
C LYS A 64 9.73 22.22 3.30
N GLU A 65 10.49 23.26 3.66
CA GLU A 65 10.00 24.65 3.66
C GLU A 65 9.52 25.07 2.26
N SER A 66 10.19 24.58 1.23
CA SER A 66 9.85 24.81 -0.18
C SER A 66 8.66 23.97 -0.67
N GLY A 67 8.06 23.13 0.19
CA GLY A 67 6.85 22.36 -0.11
C GLY A 67 7.05 20.84 -0.23
N PHE A 68 8.28 20.33 -0.10
CA PHE A 68 8.53 18.89 -0.12
C PHE A 68 7.93 18.21 1.12
N LYS A 69 7.10 17.18 0.92
CA LYS A 69 6.54 16.39 2.02
C LYS A 69 7.15 14.98 2.00
N PRO A 70 8.14 14.67 2.86
CA PRO A 70 8.80 13.37 2.86
C PRO A 70 7.80 12.25 3.14
N LYS A 71 7.52 11.43 2.13
CA LYS A 71 6.72 10.21 2.31
C LYS A 71 7.46 9.25 3.24
N ARG A 72 6.80 8.80 4.31
CA ARG A 72 7.35 7.76 5.18
C ARG A 72 7.32 6.44 4.41
N LYS A 73 8.46 5.76 4.27
CA LYS A 73 8.43 4.34 3.89
C LYS A 73 7.72 3.60 5.02
N ALA A 74 6.68 2.85 4.69
CA ALA A 74 6.06 1.92 5.63
C ALA A 74 7.16 1.03 6.26
N PRO A 75 7.08 0.73 7.57
CA PRO A 75 8.08 -0.11 8.20
C PRO A 75 8.08 -1.47 7.50
N THR A 76 9.20 -1.81 6.88
CA THR A 76 9.48 -3.15 6.39
C THR A 76 9.39 -4.11 7.57
N ARG A 77 8.29 -4.87 7.67
CA ARG A 77 8.21 -6.00 8.59
C ARG A 77 9.29 -7.01 8.19
N ALA A 78 10.03 -7.47 9.19
CA ALA A 78 11.28 -8.21 9.10
C ALA A 78 11.15 -9.58 8.41
N GLY A 79 12.19 -9.99 7.67
CA GLY A 79 12.40 -11.40 7.30
C GLY A 79 12.76 -11.70 5.84
N THR A 80 13.87 -11.13 5.36
CA THR A 80 14.77 -11.66 4.29
C THR A 80 14.20 -12.46 3.11
N LEU A 81 13.99 -11.75 2.00
CA LEU A 81 14.72 -11.93 0.74
C LEU A 81 14.56 -10.63 -0.05
N LYS A 82 15.63 -10.13 -0.69
CA LYS A 82 15.53 -9.04 -1.66
C LYS A 82 14.65 -9.55 -2.80
N LEU A 83 13.34 -9.32 -2.69
CA LEU A 83 12.39 -9.64 -3.73
C LEU A 83 12.58 -8.68 -4.88
N ALA A 84 12.45 -9.23 -6.09
CA ALA A 84 12.25 -8.41 -7.27
C ALA A 84 11.09 -7.45 -6.98
N ASP A 85 11.42 -6.18 -7.05
CA ASP A 85 10.56 -5.06 -6.68
C ASP A 85 9.79 -4.57 -7.92
N GLY A 86 9.43 -5.52 -8.79
CA GLY A 86 8.63 -5.26 -9.98
C GLY A 86 7.19 -4.94 -9.60
N ASP A 87 6.54 -4.15 -10.44
CA ASP A 87 5.19 -3.65 -10.18
C ASP A 87 4.15 -4.80 -10.14
N GLU A 88 4.39 -5.88 -10.90
CA GLU A 88 3.54 -7.06 -10.92
C GLU A 88 3.61 -7.82 -9.58
N GLU A 89 4.80 -8.04 -9.01
CA GLU A 89 4.94 -8.71 -7.72
C GLU A 89 4.36 -7.90 -6.57
N ARG A 90 4.57 -6.57 -6.58
CA ARG A 90 3.93 -5.68 -5.60
C ARG A 90 2.40 -5.77 -5.69
N LYS A 91 1.85 -5.76 -6.91
CA LYS A 91 0.41 -5.89 -7.14
C LYS A 91 -0.14 -7.25 -6.69
N MET A 92 0.59 -8.34 -6.96
CA MET A 92 0.22 -9.67 -6.47
C MET A 92 0.19 -9.73 -4.94
N ARG A 93 1.20 -9.16 -4.26
CA ARG A 93 1.22 -9.06 -2.79
C ARG A 93 0.05 -8.23 -2.27
N ALA A 94 -0.20 -7.06 -2.85
CA ALA A 94 -1.31 -6.20 -2.44
C ALA A 94 -2.66 -6.93 -2.54
N LEU A 95 -2.94 -7.59 -3.67
CA LEU A 95 -4.16 -8.38 -3.86
C LEU A 95 -4.27 -9.56 -2.87
N TRP A 96 -3.16 -10.24 -2.58
CA TRP A 96 -3.12 -11.31 -1.58
C TRP A 96 -3.48 -10.81 -0.18
N ILE A 97 -2.92 -9.66 0.20
CA ILE A 97 -3.20 -8.99 1.46
C ILE A 97 -4.68 -8.53 1.50
N SER A 98 -5.22 -7.98 0.42
CA SER A 98 -6.66 -7.66 0.33
C SER A 98 -7.53 -8.90 0.54
N LEU A 99 -7.20 -10.07 -0.05
CA LEU A 99 -7.93 -11.32 0.21
C LEU A 99 -7.89 -11.74 1.68
N TYR A 100 -6.77 -11.51 2.37
CA TYR A 100 -6.63 -11.77 3.79
C TYR A 100 -7.46 -10.80 4.65
N HIS A 101 -7.51 -9.53 4.25
CA HIS A 101 -8.35 -8.51 4.88
C HIS A 101 -9.85 -8.72 4.62
N LEU A 102 -10.22 -9.39 3.53
CA LEU A 102 -11.59 -9.84 3.26
C LEU A 102 -11.96 -11.13 4.03
N GLY A 103 -11.00 -11.75 4.73
CA GLY A 103 -11.21 -13.04 5.39
C GLY A 103 -11.40 -14.21 4.42
N VAL A 104 -10.99 -14.05 3.15
CA VAL A 104 -11.09 -15.10 2.11
C VAL A 104 -9.93 -16.09 2.25
N VAL A 105 -8.71 -15.59 2.48
CA VAL A 105 -7.53 -16.41 2.77
C VAL A 105 -7.15 -16.29 4.23
N ARG A 106 -6.52 -17.35 4.77
CA ARG A 106 -6.16 -17.46 6.20
C ARG A 106 -4.71 -17.09 6.48
N ASP A 107 -3.84 -17.30 5.51
CA ASP A 107 -2.39 -17.14 5.64
C ASP A 107 -1.92 -15.98 4.75
N PRO A 108 -1.54 -14.82 5.34
CA PRO A 108 -1.04 -13.68 4.58
C PRO A 108 0.41 -13.85 4.12
N ALA A 109 1.11 -14.93 4.52
CA ALA A 109 2.52 -15.10 4.22
C ALA A 109 2.79 -15.22 2.72
N GLU A 110 3.92 -14.66 2.27
CA GLU A 110 4.32 -14.70 0.87
C GLU A 110 4.52 -16.13 0.35
N ALA A 111 4.96 -17.06 1.20
CA ALA A 111 5.03 -18.47 0.84
C ALA A 111 3.65 -19.04 0.43
N ALA A 112 2.55 -18.57 1.01
CA ALA A 112 1.21 -18.98 0.62
C ALA A 112 0.81 -18.40 -0.74
N LEU A 113 1.13 -17.13 -0.99
CA LEU A 113 0.96 -16.49 -2.30
C LEU A 113 1.77 -17.22 -3.38
N VAL A 114 3.03 -17.56 -3.11
CA VAL A 114 3.88 -18.33 -4.05
C VAL A 114 3.24 -19.68 -4.36
N ARG A 115 2.74 -20.43 -3.37
CA ARG A 115 2.03 -21.70 -3.61
C ARG A 115 0.78 -21.53 -4.47
N PHE A 116 0.06 -20.42 -4.31
CA PHE A 116 -1.07 -20.09 -5.18
C PHE A 116 -0.60 -19.77 -6.60
N ALA A 117 0.41 -18.91 -6.76
CA ALA A 117 0.97 -18.53 -8.05
C ALA A 117 1.55 -19.73 -8.82
N GLN A 118 2.22 -20.66 -8.12
CA GLN A 118 2.71 -21.92 -8.69
C GLN A 118 1.57 -22.73 -9.31
N ARG A 119 0.44 -22.86 -8.59
CA ARG A 119 -0.73 -23.59 -9.07
C ARG A 119 -1.34 -22.96 -10.33
N VAL A 120 -1.43 -21.63 -10.37
CA VAL A 120 -2.04 -20.88 -11.48
C VAL A 120 -1.14 -20.82 -12.72
N SER A 121 0.18 -20.67 -12.54
CA SER A 121 1.13 -20.52 -13.64
C SER A 121 1.45 -21.83 -14.38
N GLY A 122 1.47 -22.96 -13.68
CA GLY A 122 1.82 -24.25 -14.31
C GLY A 122 1.60 -25.49 -13.46
N GLY A 123 0.82 -25.41 -12.38
CA GLY A 123 0.61 -26.54 -11.47
C GLY A 123 1.85 -26.91 -10.65
N ARG A 124 1.83 -28.07 -10.00
CA ARG A 124 2.90 -28.48 -9.06
C ARG A 124 4.24 -28.72 -9.76
N ASP A 125 4.19 -29.21 -11.01
CA ASP A 125 5.39 -29.67 -11.72
C ASP A 125 6.04 -28.59 -12.60
N ARG A 126 5.24 -27.67 -13.17
CA ARG A 126 5.74 -26.63 -14.08
C ARG A 126 5.60 -25.21 -13.54
N GLY A 127 4.91 -25.04 -12.41
CA GLY A 127 4.72 -23.75 -11.77
C GLY A 127 6.00 -23.20 -11.15
N LYS A 128 6.11 -21.88 -11.11
CA LYS A 128 7.27 -21.20 -10.54
C LYS A 128 7.22 -21.15 -9.01
N GLN A 129 8.36 -21.39 -8.37
CA GLN A 129 8.49 -21.39 -6.90
C GLN A 129 8.83 -20.02 -6.32
N ALA A 130 8.89 -18.98 -7.15
CA ALA A 130 9.13 -17.60 -6.74
C ALA A 130 8.42 -16.65 -7.72
N LEU A 131 7.88 -15.53 -7.23
CA LEU A 131 7.11 -14.60 -8.07
C LEU A 131 7.98 -13.98 -9.16
N GLN A 132 9.24 -13.68 -8.88
CA GLN A 132 10.19 -13.08 -9.83
C GLN A 132 10.59 -14.01 -10.99
N TRP A 133 10.17 -15.27 -10.97
CA TRP A 133 10.42 -16.22 -12.05
C TRP A 133 9.23 -16.34 -13.01
N LEU A 134 8.13 -15.65 -12.70
CA LEU A 134 6.98 -15.55 -13.60
C LEU A 134 7.37 -14.66 -14.78
N ASN A 135 7.01 -15.09 -15.99
CA ASN A 135 6.98 -14.16 -17.11
C ASN A 135 5.71 -13.30 -17.06
N ILE A 136 5.67 -12.24 -17.88
CA ILE A 136 4.57 -11.27 -17.95
C ILE A 136 3.19 -11.95 -18.11
N ASN A 137 3.09 -12.97 -18.98
CA ASN A 137 1.82 -13.68 -19.20
C ASN A 137 1.40 -14.51 -17.98
N GLU A 138 2.35 -15.14 -17.30
CA GLU A 138 2.10 -15.89 -16.06
C GLU A 138 1.73 -14.96 -14.90
N ALA A 139 2.45 -13.85 -14.73
CA ALA A 139 2.15 -12.84 -13.72
C ALA A 139 0.76 -12.24 -13.91
N GLN A 140 0.40 -11.87 -15.15
CA GLN A 140 -0.93 -11.36 -15.47
C GLN A 140 -2.04 -12.41 -15.20
N LYS A 141 -1.81 -13.69 -15.50
CA LYS A 141 -2.74 -14.77 -15.12
C LYS A 141 -2.94 -14.86 -13.61
N VAL A 142 -1.88 -14.75 -12.83
CA VAL A 142 -1.96 -14.76 -11.35
C VAL A 142 -2.74 -13.54 -10.84
N ILE A 143 -2.46 -12.35 -11.37
CA ILE A 143 -3.16 -11.10 -11.00
C ILE A 143 -4.67 -11.22 -11.29
N GLU A 144 -5.06 -11.68 -12.47
CA GLU A 144 -6.48 -11.81 -12.82
C GLU A 144 -7.15 -12.92 -12.00
N ALA A 145 -6.44 -14.02 -11.69
CA ALA A 145 -6.96 -15.04 -10.79
C ALA A 145 -7.21 -14.49 -9.37
N LEU A 146 -6.31 -13.66 -8.83
CA LEU A 146 -6.48 -13.01 -7.52
C LEU A 146 -7.68 -12.04 -7.54
N LYS A 147 -7.81 -11.21 -8.58
CA LYS A 147 -8.95 -10.30 -8.75
C LYS A 147 -10.27 -11.05 -8.84
N ALA A 148 -10.33 -12.10 -9.65
CA ALA A 148 -11.51 -12.93 -9.80
C ALA A 148 -11.89 -13.62 -8.48
N TRP A 149 -10.92 -14.05 -7.69
CA TRP A 149 -11.16 -14.63 -6.37
C TRP A 149 -11.76 -13.59 -5.40
N ALA A 150 -11.23 -12.38 -5.38
CA ALA A 150 -11.76 -11.29 -4.58
C ALA A 150 -13.21 -10.92 -4.96
N VAL A 151 -13.56 -10.96 -6.25
CA VAL A 151 -14.94 -10.77 -6.72
C VAL A 151 -15.83 -11.91 -6.23
N ARG A 152 -15.45 -13.16 -6.51
CA ARG A 152 -16.28 -14.34 -6.23
C ARG A 152 -16.56 -14.53 -4.74
N ASP A 153 -15.50 -14.45 -3.93
CA ASP A 153 -15.54 -14.87 -2.53
C ASP A 153 -15.54 -13.69 -1.56
N GLY A 154 -14.91 -12.57 -1.92
CA GLY A 154 -14.92 -11.32 -1.15
C GLY A 154 -16.02 -10.35 -1.57
N GLY A 155 -16.63 -10.55 -2.74
CA GLY A 155 -17.66 -9.67 -3.28
C GLY A 155 -17.14 -8.31 -3.74
N VAL A 156 -15.84 -8.14 -4.03
CA VAL A 156 -15.27 -6.85 -4.47
C VAL A 156 -15.79 -6.46 -5.86
N SER A 157 -16.04 -5.16 -6.10
CA SER A 157 -16.20 -4.61 -7.45
C SER A 157 -14.93 -3.87 -7.85
N TRP A 158 -14.32 -4.20 -8.99
CA TRP A 158 -13.10 -3.53 -9.46
C TRP A 158 -13.38 -2.36 -10.41
N GLU A 159 -14.64 -1.96 -10.56
CA GLU A 159 -15.01 -0.84 -11.42
C GLU A 159 -14.46 0.48 -10.88
N PRO A 160 -13.97 1.39 -11.73
CA PRO A 160 -13.62 2.73 -11.28
C PRO A 160 -14.85 3.48 -10.78
N TYR A 161 -14.63 4.48 -9.95
CA TYR A 161 -15.68 5.42 -9.59
C TYR A 161 -15.89 6.40 -10.75
N ARG A 162 -17.14 6.79 -10.97
CA ARG A 162 -17.52 7.71 -12.03
C ARG A 162 -17.75 9.10 -11.41
N ARG A 163 -16.78 10.01 -11.55
CA ARG A 163 -16.89 11.40 -11.08
C ARG A 163 -17.42 12.28 -12.20
N PHE A 164 -18.51 13.01 -11.95
CA PHE A 164 -19.03 13.98 -12.91
C PHE A 164 -18.13 15.22 -12.95
N ILE A 165 -17.75 15.65 -14.15
CA ILE A 165 -16.76 16.75 -14.35
C ILE A 165 -17.24 17.86 -15.28
N GLY A 166 -18.43 17.75 -15.87
CA GLY A 166 -18.91 18.69 -16.89
C GLY A 166 -20.41 18.89 -16.86
N SER A 167 -20.99 19.20 -18.01
CA SER A 167 -22.44 19.45 -18.15
C SER A 167 -23.12 18.41 -19.04
N GLY A 168 -22.34 17.66 -19.82
CA GLY A 168 -22.81 16.61 -20.72
C GLY A 168 -23.00 15.27 -20.02
N VAL A 169 -23.94 14.47 -20.53
CA VAL A 169 -24.27 13.11 -20.02
C VAL A 169 -23.11 12.10 -20.10
N ASN A 170 -22.02 12.46 -20.78
CA ASN A 170 -20.82 11.64 -20.91
C ASN A 170 -19.58 12.26 -20.22
N ASP A 171 -19.73 13.41 -19.57
CA ASP A 171 -18.61 14.14 -18.96
C ASP A 171 -18.28 13.58 -17.58
N PHE A 172 -17.64 12.42 -17.59
CA PHE A 172 -17.21 11.74 -16.38
C PHE A 172 -15.76 11.29 -16.44
N GLU A 173 -15.11 11.35 -15.29
CA GLU A 173 -13.76 10.84 -15.07
C GLU A 173 -13.80 9.53 -14.29
N ALA A 174 -13.00 8.56 -14.75
CA ALA A 174 -12.80 7.30 -14.06
C ALA A 174 -11.75 7.46 -12.96
N ILE A 175 -12.17 7.35 -11.70
CA ILE A 175 -11.26 7.37 -10.55
C ILE A 175 -10.98 5.94 -10.11
N HIS A 176 -9.72 5.51 -10.27
CA HIS A 176 -9.28 4.19 -9.86
C HIS A 176 -8.83 4.20 -8.39
N GLN A 177 -9.66 3.68 -7.50
CA GLN A 177 -9.29 3.44 -6.09
C GLN A 177 -9.62 2.00 -5.65
N PRO A 178 -8.73 1.03 -5.93
CA PRO A 178 -8.95 -0.37 -5.56
C PRO A 178 -9.12 -0.59 -4.06
N ARG A 179 -8.43 0.18 -3.22
CA ARG A 179 -8.52 0.03 -1.75
C ARG A 179 -9.90 0.37 -1.21
N ALA A 180 -10.48 1.45 -1.72
CA ALA A 180 -11.83 1.84 -1.36
C ALA A 180 -12.87 0.76 -1.76
N ARG A 181 -12.66 0.09 -2.90
CA ARG A 181 -13.49 -1.05 -3.31
C ARG A 181 -13.38 -2.25 -2.37
N VAL A 182 -12.20 -2.50 -1.82
CA VAL A 182 -11.99 -3.53 -0.79
C VAL A 182 -12.69 -3.13 0.51
N ILE A 183 -12.59 -1.86 0.95
CA ILE A 183 -13.29 -1.34 2.14
C ILE A 183 -14.81 -1.50 2.01
N GLU A 184 -15.39 -1.13 0.86
CA GLU A 184 -16.82 -1.33 0.58
C GLU A 184 -17.23 -2.80 0.70
N ALA A 185 -16.38 -3.71 0.23
CA ALA A 185 -16.60 -5.15 0.35
C ALA A 185 -16.49 -5.65 1.79
N GLN A 186 -15.48 -5.21 2.53
CA GLN A 186 -15.33 -5.52 3.95
C GLN A 186 -16.53 -5.03 4.76
N TRP A 187 -17.05 -3.84 4.47
CA TRP A 187 -18.22 -3.31 5.15
C TRP A 187 -19.46 -4.18 4.92
N ARG A 188 -19.67 -4.62 3.67
CA ARG A 188 -20.74 -5.57 3.34
C ARG A 188 -20.58 -6.91 4.05
N ILE A 189 -19.35 -7.41 4.19
CA ILE A 189 -19.07 -8.62 4.96
C ILE A 189 -19.45 -8.42 6.43
N LEU A 190 -19.07 -7.29 7.04
CA LEU A 190 -19.40 -6.98 8.43
C LEU A 190 -20.91 -6.81 8.66
N LEU A 191 -21.65 -6.22 7.71
CA LEU A 191 -23.13 -6.19 7.74
C LEU A 191 -23.70 -7.62 7.75
N GLN A 192 -23.19 -8.48 6.87
CA GLN A 192 -23.64 -9.86 6.76
C GLN A 192 -23.34 -10.71 8.01
N LEU A 193 -22.23 -10.41 8.69
CA LEU A 193 -21.83 -11.01 9.97
C LEU A 193 -22.53 -10.39 11.19
N GLY A 194 -23.34 -9.32 11.01
CA GLY A 194 -24.04 -8.65 12.10
C GLY A 194 -23.14 -7.82 13.02
N VAL A 195 -21.94 -7.44 12.57
CA VAL A 195 -21.00 -6.62 13.36
C VAL A 195 -21.32 -5.13 13.27
N VAL A 196 -21.85 -4.69 12.13
CA VAL A 196 -22.29 -3.32 11.88
C VAL A 196 -23.71 -3.33 11.31
N TYR A 197 -24.42 -2.21 11.41
CA TYR A 197 -25.84 -2.11 11.04
C TYR A 197 -26.15 -1.04 9.99
N ASP A 198 -25.32 0.00 9.87
CA ASP A 198 -25.49 1.08 8.88
C ASP A 198 -24.82 0.72 7.55
N PRO A 199 -25.56 0.51 6.45
CA PRO A 199 -24.97 0.18 5.15
C PRO A 199 -24.08 1.27 4.56
N ARG A 200 -24.21 2.52 4.99
CA ARG A 200 -23.44 3.68 4.49
C ARG A 200 -22.37 4.16 5.46
N GLY A 201 -22.19 3.47 6.59
CA GLY A 201 -21.29 3.88 7.68
C GLY A 201 -19.79 3.77 7.37
N TYR A 202 -19.41 3.13 6.26
CA TYR A 202 -17.99 2.90 5.92
C TYR A 202 -17.19 4.19 5.73
N ASN A 203 -17.81 5.25 5.19
CA ASN A 203 -17.13 6.55 5.03
C ASN A 203 -16.76 7.15 6.39
N ASN A 204 -17.73 7.20 7.32
CA ASN A 204 -17.52 7.73 8.67
C ASN A 204 -16.50 6.88 9.44
N TYR A 205 -16.55 5.55 9.28
CA TYR A 205 -15.58 4.66 9.89
C TYR A 205 -14.15 4.94 9.39
N ALA A 206 -13.97 5.05 8.07
CA ALA A 206 -12.67 5.28 7.46
C ALA A 206 -12.09 6.66 7.85
N ALA A 207 -12.90 7.71 7.90
CA ALA A 207 -12.50 9.03 8.37
C ALA A 207 -12.08 9.03 9.86
N ARG A 208 -12.81 8.30 10.70
CA ARG A 208 -12.49 8.19 12.12
C ARG A 208 -11.18 7.42 12.37
N ILE A 209 -10.95 6.32 11.65
CA ILE A 209 -9.75 5.50 11.85
C ILE A 209 -8.49 6.16 11.26
N SER A 210 -8.64 7.03 10.27
CA SER A 210 -7.54 7.84 9.74
C SER A 210 -7.15 9.02 10.64
N GLY A 211 -8.02 9.40 11.57
CA GLY A 211 -7.86 10.60 12.41
C GLY A 211 -8.23 11.89 11.67
N ASN A 212 -8.80 11.78 10.47
CA ASN A 212 -9.13 12.91 9.61
C ASN A 212 -10.65 13.09 9.52
N HIS A 213 -11.17 13.95 10.39
CA HIS A 213 -12.60 14.22 10.50
C HIS A 213 -13.13 15.16 9.39
N ALA A 214 -12.26 15.67 8.50
CA ALA A 214 -12.62 16.59 7.44
C ALA A 214 -13.07 15.89 6.15
N HIS A 215 -12.72 14.61 5.96
CA HIS A 215 -13.06 13.86 4.75
C HIS A 215 -14.31 13.01 4.95
N THR A 216 -15.32 13.24 4.10
CA THR A 216 -16.64 12.60 4.19
C THR A 216 -16.83 11.42 3.23
N HIS A 217 -15.82 11.09 2.41
CA HIS A 217 -15.90 10.01 1.44
C HIS A 217 -14.54 9.34 1.19
N LEU A 218 -14.56 8.03 0.89
CA LEU A 218 -13.34 7.24 0.69
C LEU A 218 -12.38 7.83 -0.37
N MET A 219 -12.89 8.49 -1.42
CA MET A 219 -12.03 9.00 -2.50
C MET A 219 -11.16 10.19 -2.08
N ALA A 220 -11.51 10.87 -1.00
CA ALA A 220 -10.69 11.95 -0.45
C ALA A 220 -9.57 11.44 0.47
N LEU A 221 -9.59 10.16 0.84
CA LEU A 221 -8.56 9.59 1.71
C LEU A 221 -7.31 9.24 0.90
N THR A 222 -6.15 9.44 1.54
CA THR A 222 -4.85 9.00 1.02
C THR A 222 -4.72 7.49 1.07
N GLU A 223 -3.76 6.93 0.32
CA GLU A 223 -3.51 5.47 0.33
C GLU A 223 -3.20 4.94 1.73
N ASP A 224 -2.39 5.66 2.52
CA ASP A 224 -2.04 5.28 3.89
C ASP A 224 -3.28 5.26 4.83
N GLU A 225 -4.23 6.16 4.62
CA GLU A 225 -5.47 6.21 5.39
C GLU A 225 -6.41 5.06 5.01
N LEU A 226 -6.48 4.72 3.72
CA LEU A 226 -7.22 3.57 3.22
C LEU A 226 -6.59 2.25 3.72
N ASP A 227 -5.27 2.14 3.72
CA ASP A 227 -4.56 0.95 4.24
C ASP A 227 -4.85 0.72 5.73
N LYS A 228 -4.90 1.78 6.54
CA LYS A 228 -5.32 1.68 7.96
C LYS A 228 -6.75 1.19 8.10
N ALA A 229 -7.65 1.69 7.25
CA ALA A 229 -9.05 1.26 7.27
C ALA A 229 -9.20 -0.22 6.86
N GLU A 230 -8.51 -0.65 5.80
CA GLU A 230 -8.48 -2.06 5.37
C GLU A 230 -7.94 -2.99 6.47
N GLU A 231 -6.86 -2.59 7.14
CA GLU A 231 -6.25 -3.37 8.23
C GLU A 231 -7.24 -3.53 9.39
N ALA A 232 -7.85 -2.42 9.82
CA ALA A 232 -8.78 -2.41 10.94
C ALA A 232 -10.07 -3.19 10.65
N LEU A 233 -10.67 -3.01 9.47
CA LEU A 233 -11.88 -3.75 9.07
C LEU A 233 -11.58 -5.24 8.91
N GLY A 234 -10.43 -5.58 8.33
CA GLY A 234 -10.05 -6.98 8.15
C GLY A 234 -9.79 -7.70 9.48
N ALA A 235 -9.23 -7.00 10.46
CA ALA A 235 -9.11 -7.51 11.82
C ALA A 235 -10.48 -7.79 12.46
N GLN A 236 -11.46 -6.89 12.26
CA GLN A 236 -12.83 -7.10 12.73
C GLN A 236 -13.50 -8.31 12.06
N ILE A 237 -13.37 -8.46 10.74
CA ILE A 237 -13.93 -9.61 10.00
C ILE A 237 -13.36 -10.92 10.55
N ARG A 238 -12.03 -11.02 10.64
CA ARG A 238 -11.39 -12.26 11.13
C ARG A 238 -11.75 -12.56 12.58
N LYS A 239 -11.84 -11.52 13.44
CA LYS A 239 -12.30 -11.68 14.82
C LYS A 239 -13.74 -12.18 14.86
N ALA A 240 -14.64 -11.59 14.07
CA ALA A 240 -16.04 -12.01 14.02
C ALA A 240 -16.18 -13.46 13.56
N LEU A 241 -15.50 -13.84 12.47
CA LEU A 241 -15.47 -15.22 11.96
C LEU A 241 -14.99 -16.21 13.01
N ALA A 242 -13.90 -15.89 13.73
CA ALA A 242 -13.40 -16.73 14.80
C ALA A 242 -14.42 -16.89 15.95
N THR A 243 -15.10 -15.82 16.35
CA THR A 243 -16.16 -15.86 17.38
C THR A 243 -17.30 -16.80 17.00
N ILE A 244 -17.67 -16.83 15.72
CA ILE A 244 -18.74 -17.71 15.22
C ILE A 244 -18.24 -19.08 14.73
N GLY A 245 -16.96 -19.41 14.98
CA GLY A 245 -16.39 -20.73 14.72
C GLY A 245 -16.00 -21.03 13.26
N TYR A 246 -15.85 -20.01 12.41
CA TYR A 246 -15.47 -20.18 11.00
C TYR A 246 -14.05 -19.69 10.73
N ALA A 247 -13.30 -20.47 9.95
CA ALA A 247 -11.92 -20.16 9.61
C ALA A 247 -11.79 -19.14 8.47
N SER A 248 -12.82 -18.98 7.64
CA SER A 248 -12.85 -18.02 6.55
C SER A 248 -14.29 -17.56 6.25
N TYR A 249 -14.42 -16.40 5.61
CA TYR A 249 -15.71 -15.87 5.18
C TYR A 249 -16.42 -16.78 4.17
N PRO A 250 -15.74 -17.38 3.17
CA PRO A 250 -16.37 -18.36 2.29
C PRO A 250 -16.92 -19.59 3.02
N ASP A 251 -16.22 -20.10 4.03
CA ASP A 251 -16.69 -21.26 4.83
C ASP A 251 -18.01 -20.92 5.53
N TRP A 252 -18.07 -19.74 6.16
CA TRP A 252 -19.29 -19.23 6.80
C TRP A 252 -20.42 -19.02 5.80
N LYS A 253 -20.13 -18.35 4.67
CA LYS A 253 -21.13 -18.06 3.63
C LYS A 253 -21.75 -19.34 3.05
N LYS A 254 -20.94 -20.38 2.86
CA LYS A 254 -21.40 -21.70 2.40
C LYS A 254 -22.26 -22.40 3.45
N ALA A 255 -21.93 -22.28 4.73
CA ALA A 255 -22.73 -22.87 5.81
C ALA A 255 -24.10 -22.19 5.96
N ARG A 256 -24.17 -20.87 5.81
CA ARG A 256 -25.43 -20.09 5.89
C ARG A 256 -26.38 -20.35 4.71
N ALA A 257 -25.86 -20.77 3.56
CA ALA A 257 -26.65 -21.04 2.36
C ALA A 257 -27.33 -22.44 2.36
N LYS A 258 -27.06 -23.26 3.38
CA LYS A 258 -27.70 -24.56 3.60
C LYS A 258 -28.81 -24.43 4.62
#